data_AF-A0AA88XB26-F1
#
_entry.id   AF-A0AA88XB26-F1
#
_cell.length_a   1.000
_cell.length_b   1.000
_cell.length_c   1.000
_cell.angle_alpha   90.00
_cell.angle_beta   90.00
_cell.angle_gamma   90.00
#
_symmetry.space_group_name_H-M   'P 1'
#
loop_
_entity.id
_entity.type
_entity.pdbx_description
1 polymer ?
#
loop_
_entity_poly.entity_id
_entity_poly.type
_entity_poly.pdbx_seq_one_letter_code
_entity_poly.pdbx_strand_id
1 'polypeptide(L)'
;MDLQDLLMKSTFDSIFKVGFGFELDTLSGSDESTFDDSNVMVYWRYVDPLWKIKRSLNIGSEAALKQNIRVIDNFIYDLIRRKREQMEERQLERGKEDILSRFLVESEKDPENMTDQYLRDITLSFIIGHICKYSHLHPLVQEKVTREVIEATEADENLSADEFVLKLTEAALDSMHYLHAAVTETLRLYPAVPVDGKISEEDDTLPDGFKIKKGDGINYIPYAMGRMTYIWGEDAEDFRPERWLDSGVFRAKSPFNFTAFQPGRAPDMLRERFCL
;
A
#
# COMPACT_ATOMS: atom_id res chain seq x y z
N MET A 1 -2.49 25.98 -4.88
CA MET A 1 -1.96 24.61 -5.07
C MET A 1 -2.42 23.80 -3.88
N ASP A 2 -3.01 22.64 -4.12
CA ASP A 2 -3.43 21.73 -3.06
C ASP A 2 -2.22 20.88 -2.65
N LEU A 3 -1.80 20.99 -1.38
CA LEU A 3 -0.65 20.26 -0.85
C LEU A 3 -0.90 18.75 -0.85
N GLN A 4 -2.17 18.35 -0.71
CA GLN A 4 -2.58 16.95 -0.75
C GLN A 4 -2.33 16.36 -2.13
N ASP A 5 -2.77 17.05 -3.19
CA ASP A 5 -2.55 16.66 -4.58
C ASP A 5 -1.05 16.56 -4.92
N LEU A 6 -0.25 17.51 -4.43
CA LEU A 6 1.20 17.52 -4.64
C LEU A 6 1.89 16.31 -4.00
N LEU A 7 1.55 15.99 -2.74
CA LEU A 7 2.14 14.86 -2.03
C LEU A 7 1.68 13.52 -2.57
N MET A 8 0.46 13.45 -3.06
CA MET A 8 -0.09 12.26 -3.69
C MET A 8 0.69 11.94 -4.98
N LYS A 9 0.84 12.92 -5.88
CA LYS A 9 1.68 12.83 -7.08
C LYS A 9 3.15 12.49 -6.76
N SER A 10 3.72 13.17 -5.77
CA SER A 10 5.11 12.89 -5.33
C SER A 10 5.27 11.47 -4.77
N THR A 11 4.28 10.95 -4.06
CA THR A 11 4.30 9.57 -3.53
C THR A 11 4.20 8.56 -4.67
N PHE A 12 3.32 8.82 -5.63
CA PHE A 12 3.18 8.02 -6.83
C PHE A 12 4.52 7.99 -7.59
N ASP A 13 5.12 9.14 -7.88
CA ASP A 13 6.43 9.23 -8.53
C ASP A 13 7.52 8.48 -7.76
N SER A 14 7.51 8.57 -6.42
CA SER A 14 8.47 7.87 -5.56
C SER A 14 8.30 6.35 -5.62
N ILE A 15 7.06 5.84 -5.57
CA ILE A 15 6.75 4.42 -5.72
C ILE A 15 7.23 3.93 -7.09
N PHE A 16 7.03 4.72 -8.15
CA PHE A 16 7.47 4.35 -9.49
C PHE A 16 8.98 4.39 -9.69
N LYS A 17 9.63 5.39 -9.11
CA LYS A 17 11.09 5.51 -9.18
C LYS A 17 11.78 4.40 -8.39
N VAL A 18 11.31 4.11 -7.17
CA VAL A 18 11.92 3.10 -6.28
C VAL A 18 11.51 1.68 -6.66
N GLY A 19 10.21 1.44 -6.89
CA GLY A 19 9.68 0.12 -7.17
C GLY A 19 9.91 -0.35 -8.61
N PHE A 20 9.83 0.57 -9.58
CA PHE A 20 9.83 0.24 -11.00
C PHE A 20 11.04 0.83 -11.76
N GLY A 21 11.82 1.72 -11.13
CA GLY A 21 12.97 2.38 -11.75
C GLY A 21 12.57 3.36 -12.86
N PHE A 22 11.33 3.85 -12.87
CA PHE A 22 10.84 4.84 -13.82
C PHE A 22 10.44 6.14 -13.12
N GLU A 23 10.89 7.27 -13.67
CA GLU A 23 10.30 8.56 -13.33
C GLU A 23 9.04 8.71 -14.17
N LEU A 24 7.89 8.53 -13.53
CA LEU A 24 6.66 9.11 -14.04
C LEU A 24 6.73 10.58 -13.68
N ASP A 25 6.63 11.45 -14.66
CA ASP A 25 6.56 12.89 -14.39
C ASP A 25 5.08 13.22 -14.06
N THR A 26 4.50 12.61 -13.01
CA THR A 26 3.06 12.78 -12.74
C THR A 26 2.72 14.19 -12.28
N LEU A 27 3.72 14.92 -11.76
CA LEU A 27 3.69 16.36 -11.53
C LEU A 27 3.37 17.18 -12.80
N SER A 28 3.59 16.64 -14.01
CA SER A 28 3.23 17.28 -15.28
C SER A 28 1.85 16.87 -15.85
N GLY A 29 1.07 16.05 -15.14
CA GLY A 29 -0.38 15.90 -15.37
C GLY A 29 -0.88 14.51 -15.79
N SER A 30 -0.32 13.42 -15.25
CA SER A 30 -0.82 12.08 -15.55
C SER A 30 -2.16 11.73 -14.87
N ASP A 31 -2.88 10.76 -15.45
CA ASP A 31 -4.24 10.31 -15.09
C ASP A 31 -4.34 9.48 -13.79
N GLU A 32 -3.89 10.02 -12.66
CA GLU A 32 -4.06 9.42 -11.33
C GLU A 32 -5.54 9.18 -10.97
N SER A 33 -6.42 10.06 -11.44
CA SER A 33 -7.88 9.95 -11.28
C SER A 33 -8.44 8.60 -11.76
N THR A 34 -7.81 7.95 -12.75
CA THR A 34 -8.28 6.67 -13.31
C THR A 34 -8.15 5.53 -12.29
N PHE A 35 -7.12 5.54 -11.44
CA PHE A 35 -6.91 4.53 -10.41
C PHE A 35 -7.91 4.70 -9.26
N ASP A 36 -8.10 5.93 -8.79
CA ASP A 36 -9.04 6.27 -7.72
C ASP A 36 -10.50 5.96 -8.13
N ASP A 37 -10.90 6.37 -9.34
CA ASP A 37 -12.22 6.08 -9.87
C ASP A 37 -12.47 4.57 -9.99
N SER A 38 -11.45 3.81 -10.39
CA SER A 38 -11.53 2.35 -10.48
C SER A 38 -11.75 1.70 -9.12
N ASN A 39 -11.04 2.16 -8.08
CA ASN A 39 -11.21 1.68 -6.72
C ASN A 39 -12.63 1.93 -6.21
N VAL A 40 -13.15 3.15 -6.38
CA VAL A 40 -14.53 3.50 -5.99
C VAL A 40 -15.56 2.63 -6.71
N MET A 41 -15.39 2.41 -8.01
CA MET A 41 -16.29 1.56 -8.80
C MET A 41 -16.26 0.09 -8.36
N VAL A 42 -15.10 -0.44 -7.96
CA VAL A 42 -15.00 -1.79 -7.38
C VAL A 42 -15.75 -1.89 -6.06
N TYR A 43 -15.65 -0.88 -5.19
CA TYR A 43 -16.40 -0.85 -3.93
C TYR A 43 -17.92 -0.87 -4.14
N TRP A 44 -18.43 -0.22 -5.19
CA TRP A 44 -19.85 -0.25 -5.53
C TRP A 44 -20.40 -1.66 -5.81
N ARG A 45 -19.56 -2.63 -6.19
CA ARG A 45 -19.99 -4.02 -6.40
C ARG A 45 -20.45 -4.71 -5.12
N TYR A 46 -19.97 -4.28 -3.94
CA TYR A 46 -20.39 -4.85 -2.66
C TYR A 46 -21.83 -4.47 -2.30
N VAL A 47 -22.30 -3.32 -2.77
CA VAL A 47 -23.65 -2.81 -2.45
C VAL A 47 -24.65 -3.00 -3.60
N ASP A 48 -24.19 -3.22 -4.82
CA ASP A 48 -25.04 -3.41 -6.00
C ASP A 48 -25.16 -4.89 -6.39
N PRO A 49 -26.22 -5.63 -5.97
CA PRO A 49 -26.38 -7.05 -6.31
C PRO A 49 -26.54 -7.30 -7.81
N LEU A 50 -26.82 -6.28 -8.63
CA LEU A 50 -26.99 -6.38 -10.08
C LEU A 50 -25.68 -6.12 -10.84
N TRP A 51 -24.54 -5.92 -10.16
CA TRP A 51 -23.26 -5.59 -10.79
C TRP A 51 -22.84 -6.62 -11.86
N LYS A 52 -23.12 -7.92 -11.66
CA LYS A 52 -22.82 -8.97 -12.65
C LYS A 52 -23.62 -8.79 -13.95
N ILE A 53 -24.88 -8.36 -13.84
CA ILE A 53 -25.74 -8.07 -15.00
C ILE A 53 -25.24 -6.80 -15.69
N LYS A 54 -24.95 -5.74 -14.93
CA LYS A 54 -24.40 -4.49 -15.47
C LYS A 54 -23.06 -4.71 -16.18
N ARG A 55 -22.21 -5.60 -15.64
CA ARG A 55 -20.95 -6.04 -16.26
C ARG A 55 -21.18 -6.83 -17.54
N SER A 56 -22.13 -7.76 -17.54
CA SER A 56 -22.46 -8.55 -18.74
C SER A 56 -23.06 -7.69 -19.86
N LEU A 57 -23.86 -6.68 -19.51
CA LEU A 57 -24.44 -5.73 -20.45
C LEU A 57 -23.49 -4.58 -20.80
N ASN A 58 -22.37 -4.47 -20.10
CA ASN A 58 -21.38 -3.39 -20.24
C ASN A 58 -22.03 -1.99 -20.17
N ILE A 59 -22.76 -1.72 -19.07
CA ILE A 59 -23.48 -0.47 -18.85
C ILE A 59 -23.07 0.24 -17.55
N GLY A 60 -23.17 1.57 -17.54
CA GLY A 60 -22.96 2.40 -16.35
C GLY A 60 -21.53 2.31 -15.79
N SER A 61 -21.41 2.19 -14.47
CA SER A 61 -20.13 2.12 -13.76
C SER A 61 -19.26 0.92 -14.19
N GLU A 62 -19.85 -0.21 -14.57
CA GLU A 62 -19.09 -1.39 -15.03
C GLU A 62 -18.48 -1.18 -16.42
N ALA A 63 -19.14 -0.39 -17.29
CA ALA A 63 -18.57 -0.01 -18.58
C ALA A 63 -17.39 0.94 -18.41
N ALA A 64 -17.54 1.94 -17.52
CA ALA A 64 -16.48 2.88 -17.16
C ALA A 64 -15.29 2.15 -16.52
N LEU A 65 -15.54 1.26 -15.56
CA LEU A 65 -14.51 0.43 -14.91
C LEU A 65 -13.76 -0.44 -15.92
N LYS A 66 -14.46 -1.03 -16.89
CA LYS A 66 -13.80 -1.79 -17.96
C LYS A 66 -12.87 -0.91 -18.81
N GLN A 67 -13.25 0.34 -19.07
CA GLN A 67 -12.39 1.27 -19.79
C GLN A 67 -11.18 1.69 -18.96
N ASN A 68 -11.38 2.00 -17.68
CA ASN A 68 -10.30 2.37 -16.77
C ASN A 68 -9.29 1.23 -16.59
N ILE A 69 -9.77 -0.01 -16.41
CA ILE A 69 -8.89 -1.20 -16.33
C ILE A 69 -8.05 -1.34 -17.61
N ARG A 70 -8.60 -1.07 -18.80
CA ARG A 70 -7.81 -1.11 -20.04
C ARG A 70 -6.71 -0.07 -20.08
N VAL A 71 -6.99 1.15 -19.59
CA VAL A 71 -5.98 2.21 -19.50
C VAL A 71 -4.87 1.80 -18.56
N ILE A 72 -5.22 1.30 -17.37
CA ILE A 72 -4.29 0.79 -16.36
C ILE A 72 -3.45 -0.37 -16.92
N ASP A 73 -4.08 -1.35 -17.56
CA ASP A 73 -3.40 -2.51 -18.13
C ASP A 73 -2.40 -2.09 -19.22
N ASN A 74 -2.82 -1.25 -20.16
CA ASN A 74 -1.94 -0.76 -21.21
C ASN A 74 -0.73 -0.02 -20.63
N PHE A 75 -0.97 0.82 -19.63
CA PHE A 75 0.09 1.54 -18.94
C PHE A 75 1.09 0.60 -18.25
N ILE A 76 0.61 -0.41 -17.51
CA ILE A 76 1.47 -1.38 -16.81
C ILE A 76 2.22 -2.28 -17.80
N TYR A 77 1.58 -2.77 -18.86
CA TYR A 77 2.24 -3.59 -19.88
C TYR A 77 3.29 -2.80 -20.65
N ASP A 78 3.03 -1.52 -20.96
CA ASP A 78 4.03 -0.64 -21.57
C ASP A 78 5.24 -0.44 -20.66
N LEU A 79 5.01 -0.32 -19.35
CA LEU A 79 6.07 -0.21 -18.35
C LEU A 79 6.90 -1.49 -18.24
N ILE A 80 6.27 -2.66 -18.19
CA ILE A 80 6.94 -3.97 -18.23
C ILE A 80 7.79 -4.12 -19.49
N ARG A 81 7.25 -3.76 -20.66
CA ARG A 81 7.95 -3.83 -21.95
C ARG A 81 9.20 -2.95 -21.97
N ARG A 82 9.05 -1.66 -21.60
CA ARG A 82 10.19 -0.73 -21.52
C ARG A 82 11.26 -1.23 -20.55
N LYS A 83 10.88 -1.89 -19.46
CA LYS A 83 11.83 -2.41 -18.49
C LYS A 83 12.65 -3.56 -19.04
N ARG A 84 12.01 -4.49 -19.76
CA ARG A 84 12.70 -5.57 -20.48
C ARG A 84 13.71 -5.03 -21.47
N GLU A 85 13.30 -4.06 -22.30
CA GLU A 85 14.19 -3.40 -23.27
C GLU A 85 15.42 -2.75 -22.58
N GLN A 86 15.22 -2.02 -21.48
CA GLN A 86 16.32 -1.42 -20.71
C GLN A 86 17.27 -2.46 -20.11
N MET A 87 16.75 -3.61 -19.66
CA MET A 87 17.56 -4.68 -19.09
C MET A 87 18.41 -5.38 -20.16
N GLU A 88 17.90 -5.54 -21.37
CA GLU A 88 18.66 -6.07 -22.51
C GLU A 88 19.79 -5.12 -22.94
N GLU A 89 19.56 -3.81 -22.92
CA GLU A 89 20.56 -2.79 -23.28
C GLU A 89 21.65 -2.58 -22.21
N ARG A 90 21.31 -2.73 -20.91
CA ARG A 90 22.20 -2.38 -19.78
C ARG A 90 22.87 -3.59 -19.10
N GLN A 91 23.30 -4.61 -19.82
CA GLN A 91 23.96 -5.82 -19.25
C GLN A 91 25.14 -5.58 -18.26
N LEU A 92 25.60 -4.34 -18.02
CA LEU A 92 26.79 -4.02 -17.21
C LEU A 92 26.58 -3.33 -15.84
N GLU A 93 25.40 -2.81 -15.48
CA GLU A 93 25.23 -2.10 -14.18
C GLU A 93 24.33 -2.86 -13.20
N ARG A 94 24.87 -3.95 -12.64
CA ARG A 94 24.26 -4.82 -11.61
C ARG A 94 24.05 -4.16 -10.23
N GLY A 95 24.02 -2.82 -10.17
CA GLY A 95 24.08 -2.05 -8.92
C GLY A 95 22.76 -1.41 -8.46
N LYS A 96 21.71 -1.37 -9.31
CA LYS A 96 20.40 -0.78 -8.99
C LYS A 96 19.27 -1.70 -9.43
N GLU A 97 19.06 -2.80 -8.71
CA GLU A 97 17.94 -3.70 -8.97
C GLU A 97 16.68 -3.20 -8.25
N ASP A 98 15.77 -2.56 -9.00
CA ASP A 98 14.42 -2.25 -8.51
C ASP A 98 13.54 -3.51 -8.40
N ILE A 99 12.40 -3.38 -7.71
CA ILE A 99 11.50 -4.49 -7.40
C ILE A 99 11.02 -5.19 -8.68
N LEU A 100 10.67 -4.42 -9.72
CA LEU A 100 10.22 -5.00 -10.99
C LEU A 100 11.33 -5.72 -11.74
N SER A 101 12.55 -5.18 -11.76
CA SER A 101 13.72 -5.88 -12.33
C SER A 101 13.90 -7.27 -11.71
N ARG A 102 13.74 -7.38 -10.38
CA ARG A 102 13.83 -8.67 -9.68
C ARG A 102 12.71 -9.64 -10.07
N PHE A 103 11.47 -9.15 -10.20
CA PHE A 103 10.36 -9.98 -10.67
C PHE A 103 10.53 -10.42 -12.12
N LEU A 104 11.11 -9.58 -12.99
CA LEU A 104 11.38 -9.92 -14.38
C LEU A 104 12.44 -11.02 -14.49
N VAL A 105 13.55 -10.89 -13.75
CA VAL A 105 14.59 -11.95 -13.69
C VAL A 105 14.02 -13.27 -13.18
N GLU A 106 13.13 -13.22 -12.18
CA GLU A 106 12.50 -14.45 -11.67
C GLU A 106 11.49 -15.03 -12.67
N SER A 107 10.78 -14.19 -13.43
CA SER A 107 9.86 -14.63 -14.48
C SER A 107 10.56 -15.38 -15.62
N GLU A 108 11.84 -15.08 -15.90
CA GLU A 108 12.63 -15.84 -16.87
C GLU A 108 12.94 -17.27 -16.39
N LYS A 109 12.99 -17.49 -15.07
CA LYS A 109 13.23 -18.81 -14.47
C LYS A 109 11.96 -19.65 -14.37
N ASP A 110 10.80 -19.00 -14.23
CA ASP A 110 9.49 -19.65 -14.10
C ASP A 110 8.43 -18.99 -15.01
N PRO A 111 8.55 -19.16 -16.34
CA PRO A 111 7.65 -18.51 -17.30
C PRO A 111 6.22 -19.07 -17.28
N GLU A 112 6.00 -20.26 -16.73
CA GLU A 112 4.66 -20.86 -16.64
C GLU A 112 3.82 -20.23 -15.52
N ASN A 113 4.43 -19.94 -14.36
CA ASN A 113 3.71 -19.36 -13.23
C ASN A 113 3.79 -17.82 -13.20
N MET A 114 4.92 -17.23 -13.60
CA MET A 114 5.14 -15.78 -13.56
C MET A 114 4.85 -15.11 -14.91
N THR A 115 3.63 -15.31 -15.40
CA THR A 115 3.14 -14.71 -16.65
C THR A 115 3.13 -13.16 -16.60
N ASP A 116 3.06 -12.52 -17.76
CA ASP A 116 2.89 -11.05 -17.85
C ASP A 116 1.64 -10.56 -17.10
N GLN A 117 0.59 -11.38 -17.03
CA GLN A 117 -0.59 -11.10 -16.22
C GLN A 117 -0.26 -11.08 -14.72
N TYR A 118 0.54 -12.03 -14.24
CA TYR A 118 0.99 -12.06 -12.85
C TYR A 118 1.87 -10.86 -12.52
N LEU A 119 2.80 -10.50 -13.41
CA LEU A 119 3.63 -9.30 -13.27
C LEU A 119 2.79 -8.00 -13.25
N ARG A 120 1.74 -7.93 -14.08
CA ARG A 120 0.76 -6.85 -14.07
C ARG A 120 0.04 -6.77 -12.72
N ASP A 121 -0.45 -7.89 -12.21
CA ASP A 121 -1.19 -7.97 -10.94
C ASP A 121 -0.32 -7.54 -9.76
N ILE A 122 0.94 -8.00 -9.71
CA ILE A 122 1.90 -7.57 -8.69
C ILE A 122 2.19 -6.08 -8.80
N THR A 123 2.46 -5.59 -10.01
CA THR A 123 2.76 -4.16 -10.23
C THR A 123 1.59 -3.29 -9.76
N LEU A 124 0.36 -3.69 -10.11
CA LEU A 124 -0.87 -3.02 -9.65
C LEU A 124 -0.99 -3.03 -8.12
N SER A 125 -0.63 -4.13 -7.46
CA SER A 125 -0.70 -4.23 -5.99
C SER A 125 0.19 -3.21 -5.27
N PHE A 126 1.36 -2.88 -5.83
CA PHE A 126 2.25 -1.86 -5.27
C PHE A 126 1.74 -0.43 -5.47
N ILE A 127 1.01 -0.17 -6.56
CA ILE A 127 0.45 1.15 -6.87
C ILE A 127 -0.67 1.53 -5.88
N ILE A 128 -1.37 0.55 -5.30
CA ILE A 128 -2.52 0.78 -4.41
C ILE A 128 -2.10 1.29 -3.01
N GLY A 129 -0.81 1.40 -2.71
CA GLY A 129 -0.27 1.90 -1.43
C GLY A 129 -0.41 3.42 -1.21
N HIS A 130 -1.60 3.90 -0.88
CA HIS A 130 -1.88 5.33 -0.63
C HIS A 130 -1.50 5.72 0.82
N ILE A 131 -0.21 5.89 1.09
CA ILE A 131 0.28 6.13 2.47
C ILE A 131 0.25 7.62 2.85
N CYS A 132 0.36 8.55 1.89
CA CYS A 132 0.70 9.95 2.19
C CYS A 132 -0.46 10.94 2.31
N LYS A 133 -1.73 10.50 2.18
CA LYS A 133 -2.87 11.42 2.13
C LYS A 133 -3.08 12.24 3.42
N TYR A 134 -2.69 11.71 4.58
CA TYR A 134 -3.14 12.23 5.88
C TYR A 134 -2.07 12.87 6.77
N SER A 135 -0.79 12.75 6.44
CA SER A 135 0.29 13.41 7.21
C SER A 135 0.18 14.95 7.19
N HIS A 136 -0.54 15.53 6.22
CA HIS A 136 -0.83 16.98 6.11
C HIS A 136 -1.74 17.54 7.18
N LEU A 137 -2.57 16.70 7.80
CA LEU A 137 -3.62 17.20 8.69
C LEU A 137 -3.08 17.56 10.08
N HIS A 138 -1.80 17.28 10.36
CA HIS A 138 -1.20 17.47 11.68
C HIS A 138 0.13 18.24 11.62
N PRO A 139 0.11 19.59 11.57
CA PRO A 139 1.32 20.42 11.46
C PRO A 139 2.38 20.15 12.55
N LEU A 140 1.95 19.87 13.78
CA LEU A 140 2.84 19.53 14.89
C LEU A 140 3.56 18.19 14.70
N VAL A 141 2.91 17.23 14.03
CA VAL A 141 3.53 15.94 13.70
C VAL A 141 4.54 16.15 12.59
N GLN A 142 4.20 16.96 11.58
CA GLN A 142 5.13 17.31 10.51
C GLN A 142 6.41 17.96 11.05
N GLU A 143 6.28 18.95 11.93
CA GLU A 143 7.44 19.60 12.54
C GLU A 143 8.34 18.61 13.29
N LYS A 144 7.75 17.69 14.06
CA LYS A 144 8.49 16.65 14.78
C LYS A 144 9.19 15.66 13.83
N VAL A 145 8.51 15.24 12.77
CA VAL A 145 9.07 14.37 11.73
C VAL A 145 10.21 15.07 11.00
N THR A 146 10.01 16.32 10.58
CA THR A 146 11.04 17.12 9.90
C THR A 146 12.27 17.28 10.78
N ARG A 147 12.09 17.60 12.06
CA ARG A 147 13.20 17.69 13.01
C ARG A 147 13.96 16.36 13.16
N GLU A 148 13.25 15.24 13.32
CA GLU A 148 13.88 13.93 13.43
C GLU A 148 14.64 13.55 12.15
N VAL A 149 14.08 13.83 10.97
CA VAL A 149 14.76 13.58 9.70
C VAL A 149 16.02 14.42 9.58
N ILE A 150 15.97 15.71 9.95
CA ILE A 150 17.15 16.60 9.95
C ILE A 150 18.22 16.09 10.91
N GLU A 151 17.84 15.70 12.12
CA GLU A 151 18.76 15.17 13.14
C GLU A 151 19.40 13.85 12.68
N ALA A 152 18.60 12.91 12.16
CA ALA A 152 19.08 11.60 11.71
C ALA A 152 19.95 11.65 10.45
N THR A 153 19.71 12.63 9.58
CA THR A 153 20.49 12.83 8.35
C THR A 153 21.59 13.89 8.51
N GLU A 154 21.70 14.55 9.66
CA GLU A 154 22.58 15.72 9.85
C GLU A 154 22.43 16.73 8.69
N ALA A 155 21.19 16.97 8.24
CA ALA A 155 20.93 17.77 7.07
C ALA A 155 21.03 19.27 7.38
N ASP A 156 21.74 20.03 6.53
CA ASP A 156 21.73 21.49 6.52
C ASP A 156 20.69 22.01 5.50
N GLU A 157 20.17 23.22 5.72
CA GLU A 157 19.16 23.87 4.88
C GLU A 157 19.62 24.08 3.42
N ASN A 158 20.92 23.98 3.15
CA ASN A 158 21.53 24.15 1.83
C ASN A 158 21.85 22.85 1.08
N LEU A 159 21.45 21.68 1.61
CA LEU A 159 21.74 20.40 0.95
C LEU A 159 20.98 20.26 -0.37
N SER A 160 21.69 19.80 -1.39
CA SER A 160 21.05 19.33 -2.62
C SER A 160 20.28 18.03 -2.38
N ALA A 161 19.28 17.75 -3.22
CA ALA A 161 18.49 16.52 -3.12
C ALA A 161 19.36 15.26 -3.25
N ASP A 162 20.41 15.30 -4.08
CA ASP A 162 21.34 14.17 -4.26
C ASP A 162 22.18 13.92 -3.00
N GLU A 163 22.66 14.98 -2.34
CA GLU A 163 23.39 14.85 -1.08
C GLU A 163 22.48 14.36 0.04
N PHE A 164 21.22 14.81 0.10
CA PHE A 164 20.25 14.30 1.06
C PHE A 164 20.03 12.78 0.91
N VAL A 165 19.89 12.30 -0.32
CA VAL A 165 19.74 10.85 -0.60
C VAL A 165 20.96 10.05 -0.12
N LEU A 166 22.17 10.57 -0.27
CA LEU A 166 23.38 9.91 0.24
C LEU A 166 23.42 9.80 1.76
N LYS A 167 22.74 10.71 2.47
CA LYS A 167 22.64 10.70 3.93
C LYS A 167 21.53 9.82 4.49
N LEU A 168 20.59 9.36 3.65
CA LEU A 168 19.56 8.37 4.00
C LEU A 168 20.16 6.96 4.11
N THR A 169 21.05 6.79 5.09
CA THR A 169 21.66 5.48 5.41
C THR A 169 20.68 4.60 6.19
N GLU A 170 20.94 3.28 6.22
CA GLU A 170 20.17 2.34 7.04
C GLU A 170 20.16 2.77 8.52
N ALA A 171 21.31 3.22 9.06
CA ALA A 171 21.40 3.74 10.42
C ALA A 171 20.55 5.01 10.64
N ALA A 172 20.52 5.92 9.67
CA ALA A 172 19.66 7.09 9.73
C ALA A 172 18.17 6.68 9.77
N LEU A 173 17.75 5.79 8.87
CA LEU A 173 16.37 5.27 8.82
C LEU A 173 15.98 4.54 10.11
N ASP A 174 16.86 3.72 10.66
CA ASP A 174 16.63 2.98 11.91
C ASP A 174 16.45 3.91 13.11
N SER A 175 17.07 5.09 13.09
CA SER A 175 16.93 6.10 14.14
C SER A 175 15.64 6.93 14.06
N MET A 176 14.93 6.91 12.92
CA MET A 176 13.73 7.74 12.69
C MET A 176 12.45 7.11 13.31
N HIS A 177 12.46 6.95 14.64
CA HIS A 177 11.39 6.28 15.37
C HIS A 177 10.05 7.01 15.35
N TYR A 178 10.05 8.34 15.41
CA TYR A 178 8.86 9.17 15.38
C TYR A 178 8.22 9.18 13.99
N LEU A 179 9.01 9.23 12.91
CA LEU A 179 8.54 9.04 11.54
C LEU A 179 7.86 7.68 11.38
N HIS A 180 8.50 6.61 11.85
CA HIS A 180 7.91 5.27 11.80
C HIS A 180 6.59 5.21 12.59
N ALA A 181 6.55 5.82 13.78
CA ALA A 181 5.32 5.96 14.56
C ALA A 181 4.22 6.72 13.82
N ALA A 182 4.55 7.83 13.15
CA ALA A 182 3.59 8.65 12.40
C ALA A 182 3.04 7.93 11.17
N VAL A 183 3.88 7.19 10.44
CA VAL A 183 3.46 6.34 9.32
C VAL A 183 2.54 5.22 9.81
N THR A 184 2.91 4.57 10.92
CA THR A 184 2.13 3.48 11.50
C THR A 184 0.76 3.97 12.01
N GLU A 185 0.72 5.16 12.62
CA GLU A 185 -0.52 5.79 13.06
C GLU A 185 -1.43 6.18 11.90
N THR A 186 -0.83 6.65 10.80
CA THR A 186 -1.56 6.91 9.55
C THR A 186 -2.22 5.64 9.03
N LEU A 187 -1.48 4.53 9.00
CA LEU A 187 -2.01 3.24 8.55
C LEU A 187 -3.06 2.63 9.50
N ARG A 188 -3.02 2.96 10.79
CA ARG A 188 -4.04 2.51 11.76
C ARG A 188 -5.39 3.16 11.46
N LEU A 189 -5.39 4.48 11.25
CA LEU A 189 -6.61 5.24 10.99
C LEU A 189 -7.03 5.17 9.51
N TYR A 190 -6.09 4.99 8.60
CA TYR A 190 -6.30 5.01 7.16
C TYR A 190 -5.53 3.86 6.49
N PRO A 191 -5.93 2.60 6.77
CA PRO A 191 -5.32 1.45 6.13
C PRO A 191 -5.56 1.46 4.62
N ALA A 192 -4.59 0.97 3.84
CA ALA A 192 -4.72 0.86 2.39
C ALA A 192 -5.90 -0.04 1.97
N VAL A 193 -6.16 -1.09 2.78
CA VAL A 193 -7.32 -1.98 2.62
C VAL A 193 -8.24 -1.84 3.85
N PRO A 194 -9.36 -1.11 3.75
CA PRO A 194 -10.23 -0.82 4.89
C PRO A 194 -11.12 -1.99 5.32
N VAL A 195 -11.39 -2.92 4.41
CA VAL A 195 -12.20 -4.15 4.62
C VAL A 195 -11.50 -5.31 3.91
N ASP A 196 -11.27 -6.39 4.64
CA ASP A 196 -10.67 -7.62 4.13
C ASP A 196 -11.62 -8.80 4.35
N GLY A 197 -12.11 -9.37 3.26
CA GLY A 197 -13.09 -10.45 3.25
C GLY A 197 -12.42 -11.79 2.94
N LYS A 198 -12.82 -12.83 3.66
CA LYS A 198 -12.36 -14.21 3.48
C LYS A 198 -13.53 -15.17 3.46
N ILE A 199 -13.39 -16.30 2.78
CA ILE A 199 -14.41 -17.35 2.73
C ILE A 199 -13.92 -18.59 3.45
N SER A 200 -14.75 -19.14 4.33
CA SER A 200 -14.48 -20.38 5.05
C SER A 200 -14.44 -21.58 4.10
N GLU A 201 -13.33 -22.32 4.09
CA GLU A 201 -13.13 -23.55 3.31
C GLU A 201 -13.68 -24.79 4.04
N GLU A 202 -13.78 -24.72 5.37
CA GLU A 202 -14.21 -25.79 6.25
C GLU A 202 -14.97 -25.24 7.46
N ASP A 203 -15.86 -26.04 8.04
CA ASP A 203 -16.52 -25.69 9.29
C ASP A 203 -15.50 -25.42 10.40
N ASP A 204 -15.71 -24.32 11.14
CA ASP A 204 -14.78 -23.85 12.18
C ASP A 204 -15.51 -23.28 13.40
N THR A 205 -14.79 -23.06 14.49
CA THR A 205 -15.32 -22.45 15.70
C THR A 205 -14.38 -21.34 16.20
N LEU A 206 -14.90 -20.11 16.25
CA LEU A 206 -14.16 -18.94 16.73
C LEU A 206 -13.85 -19.03 18.24
N PRO A 207 -12.90 -18.23 18.74
CA PRO A 207 -12.52 -18.24 20.17
C PRO A 207 -13.66 -17.92 21.14
N ASP A 208 -14.73 -17.28 20.68
CA ASP A 208 -15.95 -16.98 21.45
C ASP A 208 -16.99 -18.13 21.41
N GLY A 209 -16.68 -19.22 20.71
CA GLY A 209 -17.55 -20.38 20.52
C GLY A 209 -18.51 -20.26 19.33
N PHE A 210 -18.46 -19.18 18.55
CA PHE A 210 -19.30 -19.02 17.37
C PHE A 210 -18.89 -20.02 16.27
N LYS A 211 -19.87 -20.73 15.70
CA LYS A 211 -19.63 -21.75 14.67
C LYS A 211 -19.76 -21.13 13.28
N ILE A 212 -18.71 -21.29 12.48
CA ILE A 212 -18.64 -20.90 11.08
C ILE A 212 -18.83 -22.17 10.25
N LYS A 213 -19.60 -22.07 9.17
CA LYS A 213 -19.73 -23.16 8.20
C LYS A 213 -18.85 -22.91 6.99
N LYS A 214 -18.45 -24.00 6.33
CA LYS A 214 -17.90 -23.93 4.98
C LYS A 214 -18.77 -23.05 4.07
N GLY A 215 -18.15 -22.10 3.42
CA GLY A 215 -18.76 -21.12 2.52
C GLY A 215 -19.16 -19.81 3.18
N ASP A 216 -19.11 -19.70 4.51
CA ASP A 216 -19.41 -18.44 5.20
C ASP A 216 -18.32 -17.39 4.95
N GLY A 217 -18.75 -16.15 4.68
CA GLY A 217 -17.86 -15.01 4.53
C GLY A 217 -17.54 -14.35 5.87
N ILE A 218 -16.26 -14.12 6.13
CA ILE A 218 -15.75 -13.43 7.31
C ILE A 218 -15.05 -12.16 6.86
N ASN A 219 -15.40 -11.03 7.45
CA ASN A 219 -14.75 -9.76 7.17
C ASN A 219 -14.02 -9.26 8.41
N TYR A 220 -12.76 -8.91 8.26
CA TYR A 220 -12.06 -8.04 9.19
C TYR A 220 -12.09 -6.63 8.62
N ILE A 221 -12.38 -5.64 9.46
CA ILE A 221 -12.52 -4.25 9.02
C ILE A 221 -11.40 -3.44 9.70
N PRO A 222 -10.16 -3.45 9.15
CA PRO A 222 -9.05 -2.68 9.69
C PRO A 222 -9.40 -1.23 10.01
N TYR A 223 -10.20 -0.59 9.16
CA TYR A 223 -10.63 0.80 9.37
C TYR A 223 -11.42 1.01 10.68
N ALA A 224 -12.33 0.07 10.99
CA ALA A 224 -13.14 0.11 12.20
C ALA A 224 -12.33 -0.36 13.41
N MET A 225 -11.58 -1.46 13.27
CA MET A 225 -10.70 -1.99 14.32
C MET A 225 -9.65 -0.97 14.77
N GLY A 226 -9.13 -0.17 13.83
CA GLY A 226 -8.26 0.96 14.10
C GLY A 226 -8.88 1.96 15.08
N ARG A 227 -10.22 2.11 15.13
CA ARG A 227 -10.93 3.08 15.97
C ARG A 227 -11.66 2.45 17.16
N MET A 228 -11.50 1.15 17.41
CA MET A 228 -12.16 0.49 18.53
C MET A 228 -11.52 0.90 19.87
N THR A 229 -12.30 1.51 20.75
CA THR A 229 -11.83 1.94 22.08
C THR A 229 -11.37 0.78 22.95
N TYR A 230 -11.98 -0.40 22.80
CA TYR A 230 -11.53 -1.63 23.46
C TYR A 230 -10.08 -2.04 23.11
N ILE A 231 -9.61 -1.69 21.91
CA ILE A 231 -8.24 -2.01 21.44
C ILE A 231 -7.28 -0.85 21.72
N TRP A 232 -7.71 0.38 21.47
CA TRP A 232 -6.84 1.55 21.40
C TRP A 232 -7.01 2.57 22.54
N GLY A 233 -8.00 2.37 23.42
CA GLY A 233 -8.36 3.29 24.50
C GLY A 233 -9.37 4.35 24.06
N GLU A 234 -9.73 5.26 24.97
CA GLU A 234 -10.68 6.34 24.68
C GLU A 234 -10.18 7.32 23.60
N ASP A 235 -8.86 7.43 23.41
CA ASP A 235 -8.21 8.25 22.39
C ASP A 235 -8.09 7.52 21.03
N ALA A 236 -8.94 6.51 20.76
CA ALA A 236 -8.84 5.67 19.57
C ALA A 236 -9.04 6.45 18.25
N GLU A 237 -9.82 7.53 18.25
CA GLU A 237 -10.02 8.35 17.06
C GLU A 237 -8.93 9.41 16.87
N ASP A 238 -8.15 9.70 17.92
CA ASP A 238 -7.11 10.71 17.88
C ASP A 238 -5.90 10.22 17.10
N PHE A 239 -5.36 11.07 16.22
CA PHE A 239 -4.08 10.84 15.57
C PHE A 239 -2.96 11.14 16.55
N ARG A 240 -2.35 10.09 17.11
CA ARG A 240 -1.34 10.21 18.16
C ARG A 240 -0.17 9.24 17.94
N PRO A 241 0.85 9.62 17.17
CA PRO A 241 2.05 8.81 16.93
C PRO A 241 2.71 8.30 18.22
N GLU A 242 2.62 9.08 19.30
CA GLU A 242 3.20 8.73 20.60
C GLU A 242 2.68 7.40 21.17
N ARG A 243 1.54 6.86 20.70
CA ARG A 243 1.06 5.54 21.14
C ARG A 243 1.97 4.38 20.75
N TRP A 244 2.79 4.59 19.74
CA TRP A 244 3.76 3.62 19.20
C TRP A 244 5.14 3.78 19.82
N LEU A 245 5.34 4.75 20.71
CA LEU A 245 6.64 5.04 21.30
C LEU A 245 6.71 4.56 22.74
N ASP A 246 7.81 3.90 23.08
CA ASP A 246 8.19 3.55 24.44
C ASP A 246 9.52 4.23 24.74
N SER A 247 9.49 5.26 25.60
CA SER A 247 10.66 6.11 25.89
C SER A 247 11.34 6.71 24.63
N GLY A 248 10.55 7.04 23.61
CA GLY A 248 11.02 7.60 22.34
C GLY A 248 11.42 6.57 21.28
N VAL A 249 11.43 5.28 21.62
CA VAL A 249 11.75 4.19 20.68
C VAL A 249 10.48 3.57 20.13
N PHE A 250 10.44 3.32 18.82
CA PHE A 250 9.29 2.68 18.18
C PHE A 250 9.07 1.25 18.71
N ARG A 251 7.82 0.95 19.08
CA ARG A 251 7.39 -0.36 19.57
C ARG A 251 6.10 -0.79 18.88
N ALA A 252 6.24 -1.76 17.97
CA ALA A 252 5.11 -2.36 17.27
C ALA A 252 4.10 -2.97 18.26
N LYS A 253 2.81 -2.77 17.99
CA LYS A 253 1.72 -3.45 18.68
C LYS A 253 1.48 -4.83 18.07
N SER A 254 0.65 -5.63 18.74
CA SER A 254 0.24 -6.93 18.22
C SER A 254 -0.33 -6.80 16.79
N PRO A 255 0.06 -7.68 15.85
CA PRO A 255 -0.45 -7.68 14.48
C PRO A 255 -1.95 -8.01 14.40
N PHE A 256 -2.54 -8.53 15.48
CA PHE A 256 -3.99 -8.75 15.61
C PHE A 256 -4.75 -7.49 16.04
N ASN A 257 -4.06 -6.51 16.63
CA ASN A 257 -4.62 -5.21 16.97
C ASN A 257 -4.38 -4.21 15.83
N PHE A 258 -3.20 -4.27 15.21
CA PHE A 258 -2.82 -3.47 14.05
C PHE A 258 -2.82 -4.32 12.78
N THR A 259 -3.99 -4.40 12.14
CA THR A 259 -4.24 -5.31 11.01
C THR A 259 -3.98 -4.67 9.63
N ALA A 260 -3.35 -3.49 9.56
CA ALA A 260 -3.13 -2.77 8.30
C ALA A 260 -2.26 -3.55 7.30
N PHE A 261 -1.35 -4.39 7.79
CA PHE A 261 -0.51 -5.28 6.97
C PHE A 261 -0.96 -6.73 6.98
N GLN A 262 -2.13 -7.00 7.56
CA GLN A 262 -2.67 -8.33 7.87
C GLN A 262 -1.76 -9.14 8.82
N PRO A 263 -2.30 -9.86 9.81
CA PRO A 263 -1.48 -10.78 10.59
C PRO A 263 -0.95 -11.90 9.68
N GLY A 264 0.36 -12.18 9.80
CA GLY A 264 1.05 -13.23 9.05
C GLY A 264 0.60 -14.66 9.44
N ARG A 265 1.42 -15.66 9.08
CA ARG A 265 1.19 -17.09 9.37
C ARG A 265 1.26 -17.34 10.89
N ALA A 266 0.17 -17.13 11.64
CA ALA A 266 0.09 -17.57 13.02
C ALA A 266 -0.21 -19.09 13.04
N PRO A 267 0.57 -19.91 13.77
CA PRO A 267 0.43 -21.37 13.74
C PRO A 267 -0.94 -21.87 14.23
N ASP A 268 -1.66 -21.10 15.04
CA ASP A 268 -2.72 -21.69 15.86
C ASP A 268 -4.15 -21.13 15.69
N MET A 269 -4.44 -20.18 14.79
CA MET A 269 -5.83 -19.67 14.77
C MET A 269 -6.54 -19.39 13.44
N LEU A 270 -5.90 -19.16 12.29
CA LEU A 270 -6.69 -18.68 11.14
C LEU A 270 -6.21 -19.09 9.74
N ARG A 271 -5.27 -20.04 9.61
CA ARG A 271 -4.54 -20.21 8.33
C ARG A 271 -4.65 -21.50 7.56
N GLU A 272 -5.53 -22.43 7.93
CA GLU A 272 -5.82 -23.56 7.03
C GLU A 272 -7.18 -23.47 6.33
N ARG A 273 -8.02 -22.48 6.68
CA ARG A 273 -9.46 -22.58 6.41
C ARG A 273 -10.09 -21.40 5.71
N PHE A 274 -9.32 -20.44 5.19
CA PHE A 274 -9.89 -19.23 4.63
C PHE A 274 -9.20 -18.82 3.32
N CYS A 275 -9.92 -18.90 2.20
CA CYS A 275 -9.47 -18.42 0.89
C CYS A 275 -9.88 -16.96 0.64
N LEU A 276 -9.07 -16.26 -0.18
CA LEU A 276 -9.36 -14.94 -0.76
C LEU A 276 -10.39 -15.05 -1.89
#